data_AF-R9N1V9-F1
#
_entry.id   AF-R9N1V9-F1
#
_cell.length_a   1.000
_cell.length_b   1.000
_cell.length_c   1.000
_cell.angle_alpha   90.00
_cell.angle_beta   90.00
_cell.angle_gamma   90.00
#
_symmetry.space_group_name_H-M   'P 1'
#
loop_
_entity.id
_entity.type
_entity.pdbx_description
1 polymer ?
#
loop_
_entity_poly.entity_id
_entity_poly.type
_entity_poly.pdbx_seq_one_letter_code
_entity_poly.pdbx_strand_id
1 'polypeptide(L)'
;MDSRIKNNKRFQIKKPPKLLGIGIFWSICIIVAIMVLMHNNPLAPDPYTENLKKYCACALLALAAIIFGVYYDRMFIIPKELFQSRELIWKLAKNDFKKRYAGSYLGFLWALVQPVVTVVMYWIVFDKVFQTRSQMVSSGVEVPYVLFLTSGLVPWFYFSEAITNGTNALLEYSYLVKKVVFNISILPIIKLIAATFIHVFFVAVLLIVAACYGYFPTPYTLQIIYYSFCMFVLVLAMSYCTCAIVVFFRDLAQIINIGLQVLMWATPILWNIGMLNDDNVITLFKLNPLVYIVNGFRNAIYGDEWFWEHFYSSTYFWIFTVTLFCVGSLIFKRLKVHFADVL
;
A
#
# COMPACT_ATOMS: atom_id res chain seq x y z
N MET A 1 -43.42 -13.94 -17.17
CA MET A 1 -42.35 -13.08 -17.73
C MET A 1 -41.02 -13.74 -17.40
N ASP A 2 -40.82 -14.85 -18.08
CA ASP A 2 -39.61 -15.67 -18.08
C ASP A 2 -38.52 -14.99 -18.91
N SER A 3 -37.28 -15.50 -18.79
CA SER A 3 -36.10 -15.17 -19.62
C SER A 3 -35.29 -13.92 -19.23
N ARG A 4 -34.52 -14.04 -18.14
CA ARG A 4 -33.16 -13.45 -18.08
C ARG A 4 -32.28 -14.00 -16.95
N ILE A 5 -32.32 -15.31 -16.71
CA ILE A 5 -31.21 -15.99 -16.00
C ILE A 5 -30.08 -16.14 -17.02
N LYS A 6 -29.34 -15.04 -17.19
CA LYS A 6 -28.18 -14.98 -18.08
C LYS A 6 -27.16 -15.99 -17.55
N ASN A 7 -26.88 -16.98 -18.39
CA ASN A 7 -25.93 -18.05 -18.20
C ASN A 7 -24.54 -17.48 -17.88
N ASN A 8 -24.28 -17.19 -16.60
CA ASN A 8 -23.02 -16.61 -16.16
C ASN A 8 -22.02 -17.77 -16.10
N LYS A 9 -21.36 -18.07 -17.23
CA LYS A 9 -20.16 -18.92 -17.26
C LYS A 9 -19.17 -18.30 -16.27
N ARG A 10 -19.24 -18.70 -15.00
CA ARG A 10 -18.30 -18.25 -13.96
C ARG A 10 -16.92 -18.64 -14.47
N PHE A 11 -16.12 -17.65 -14.85
CA PHE A 11 -14.72 -17.83 -15.16
C PHE A 11 -14.06 -18.46 -13.94
N GLN A 12 -13.89 -19.78 -13.96
CA GLN A 12 -13.24 -20.52 -12.89
C GLN A 12 -11.75 -20.49 -13.16
N ILE A 13 -11.00 -19.72 -12.38
CA ILE A 13 -9.54 -19.83 -12.39
C ILE A 13 -9.18 -21.25 -11.96
N LYS A 14 -8.67 -22.04 -12.91
CA LYS A 14 -8.05 -23.32 -12.61
C LYS A 14 -6.72 -23.03 -11.92
N LYS A 15 -6.54 -23.58 -10.72
CA LYS A 15 -5.28 -23.50 -9.99
C LYS A 15 -4.20 -24.19 -10.85
N PRO A 16 -3.04 -23.55 -11.12
CA PRO A 16 -1.99 -24.23 -11.84
C PRO A 16 -1.51 -25.46 -11.05
N PRO A 17 -1.02 -26.52 -11.73
CA PRO A 17 -0.47 -27.69 -11.06
C PRO A 17 0.54 -27.26 -9.99
N LYS A 18 0.47 -27.85 -8.79
CA LYS A 18 1.26 -27.41 -7.63
C LYS A 18 2.75 -27.29 -7.94
N LEU A 19 3.30 -28.30 -8.61
CA LEU A 19 4.70 -28.33 -9.06
C LEU A 19 5.02 -27.19 -10.02
N LEU A 20 4.11 -26.87 -10.94
CA LEU A 20 4.30 -25.81 -11.93
C LEU A 20 4.25 -24.41 -11.29
N GLY A 21 3.31 -24.17 -10.38
CA GLY A 21 3.22 -22.88 -9.68
C GLY A 21 4.37 -22.62 -8.70
N ILE A 22 4.81 -23.65 -7.96
CA ILE A 22 6.02 -23.55 -7.12
C ILE A 22 7.25 -23.34 -7.99
N GLY A 23 7.37 -24.11 -9.08
CA GLY A 23 8.47 -23.97 -10.05
C GLY A 23 8.59 -22.57 -10.62
N ILE A 24 7.49 -21.99 -11.11
CA ILE A 24 7.47 -20.61 -11.63
C ILE A 24 7.91 -19.60 -10.55
N PHE A 25 7.39 -19.71 -9.34
CA PHE A 25 7.76 -18.77 -8.26
C PHE A 25 9.24 -18.88 -7.90
N TRP A 26 9.77 -20.10 -7.80
CA TRP A 26 11.18 -20.34 -7.56
C TRP A 26 12.06 -19.82 -8.70
N SER A 27 11.66 -20.03 -9.96
CA SER A 27 12.36 -19.46 -11.11
C SER A 27 12.39 -17.94 -11.07
N ILE A 28 11.28 -17.29 -10.73
CA ILE A 28 11.24 -15.82 -10.56
C ILE A 28 12.18 -15.38 -9.43
N CYS A 29 12.14 -16.04 -8.27
CA CYS A 29 13.04 -15.72 -7.15
C CYS A 29 14.51 -15.87 -7.53
N ILE A 30 14.87 -16.92 -8.28
CA ILE A 30 16.24 -17.14 -8.76
C ILE A 30 16.63 -16.06 -9.78
N ILE A 31 15.77 -15.74 -10.74
CA ILE A 31 16.04 -14.68 -11.73
C ILE A 31 16.24 -13.33 -11.03
N VAL A 32 15.38 -12.98 -10.07
CA VAL A 32 15.52 -11.73 -9.30
C VAL A 32 16.79 -11.75 -8.45
N ALA A 33 17.13 -12.88 -7.81
CA ALA A 33 18.39 -13.00 -7.05
C ALA A 33 19.61 -12.81 -7.96
N ILE A 34 19.61 -13.39 -9.17
CA ILE A 34 20.66 -13.18 -10.16
C ILE A 34 20.73 -11.71 -10.57
N MET A 35 19.59 -11.07 -10.87
CA MET A 35 19.55 -9.65 -11.19
C MET A 35 20.10 -8.77 -10.06
N VAL A 36 19.76 -9.07 -8.79
CA VAL A 36 20.27 -8.36 -7.62
C VAL A 36 21.78 -8.51 -7.45
N LEU A 37 22.32 -9.72 -7.68
CA LEU A 37 23.75 -9.98 -7.60
C LEU A 37 24.53 -9.33 -8.76
N MET A 38 23.96 -9.31 -9.96
CA MET A 38 24.58 -8.74 -11.16
C MET A 38 24.48 -7.21 -11.25
N HIS A 39 23.49 -6.60 -10.60
CA HIS A 39 23.32 -5.15 -10.61
C HIS A 39 24.41 -4.50 -9.75
N ASN A 40 25.11 -3.52 -10.32
CA ASN A 40 26.11 -2.72 -9.62
C ASN A 40 25.57 -1.32 -9.40
N ASN A 41 25.61 -0.85 -8.15
CA ASN A 41 25.17 0.48 -7.82
C ASN A 41 26.33 1.49 -7.97
N PRO A 42 26.31 2.40 -8.96
CA PRO A 42 27.34 3.42 -9.09
C PRO A 42 27.30 4.46 -7.96
N LEU A 43 26.22 4.51 -7.18
CA LEU A 43 26.00 5.45 -6.07
C LEU A 43 26.22 4.80 -4.68
N ALA A 44 26.81 3.60 -4.61
CA ALA A 44 27.13 2.98 -3.33
C ALA A 44 28.32 3.69 -2.65
N PRO A 45 28.21 4.08 -1.35
CA PRO A 45 29.32 4.71 -0.62
C PRO A 45 30.54 3.80 -0.51
N ASP A 46 30.30 2.49 -0.36
CA ASP A 46 31.34 1.48 -0.20
C ASP A 46 30.88 0.10 -0.75
N PRO A 47 31.80 -0.71 -1.31
CA PRO A 47 31.48 -2.03 -1.85
C PRO A 47 30.95 -3.02 -0.80
N TYR A 48 31.28 -2.84 0.47
CA TYR A 48 30.86 -3.75 1.55
C TYR A 48 29.36 -3.61 1.85
N THR A 49 28.88 -2.38 2.02
CA THR A 49 27.46 -2.05 2.24
C THR A 49 26.61 -2.46 1.04
N GLU A 50 27.14 -2.32 -0.19
CA GLU A 50 26.47 -2.81 -1.39
C GLU A 50 26.30 -4.34 -1.36
N ASN A 51 27.38 -5.06 -1.08
CA ASN A 51 27.33 -6.52 -0.99
C ASN A 51 26.43 -7.01 0.16
N LEU A 52 26.45 -6.33 1.30
CA LEU A 52 25.56 -6.63 2.43
C LEU A 52 24.08 -6.50 2.03
N LYS A 53 23.72 -5.42 1.33
CA LYS A 53 22.35 -5.21 0.81
C LYS A 53 21.95 -6.33 -0.16
N LYS A 54 22.85 -6.73 -1.06
CA LYS A 54 22.64 -7.85 -1.99
C LYS A 54 22.37 -9.16 -1.23
N TYR A 55 23.20 -9.49 -0.24
CA TYR A 55 23.03 -10.71 0.55
C TYR A 55 21.74 -10.72 1.38
N CYS A 56 21.38 -9.61 2.02
CA CYS A 56 20.12 -9.49 2.74
C CYS A 56 18.90 -9.66 1.83
N ALA A 57 18.92 -9.07 0.63
CA ALA A 57 17.85 -9.24 -0.35
C ALA A 57 17.73 -10.70 -0.82
N CYS A 58 18.86 -11.37 -1.09
CA CYS A 58 18.87 -12.79 -1.44
C CYS A 58 18.37 -13.69 -0.30
N ALA A 59 18.72 -13.39 0.95
CA ALA A 59 18.23 -14.13 2.11
C ALA A 59 16.72 -13.98 2.28
N LEU A 60 16.18 -12.76 2.12
CA LEU A 60 14.74 -12.50 2.13
C LEU A 60 14.01 -13.22 0.99
N LEU A 61 14.57 -13.23 -0.22
CA LEU A 61 14.04 -13.97 -1.37
C LEU A 61 13.99 -15.47 -1.11
N ALA A 62 15.07 -16.04 -0.57
CA ALA A 62 15.13 -17.46 -0.24
C ALA A 62 14.09 -17.83 0.82
N LEU A 63 13.97 -17.03 1.88
CA LEU A 63 12.96 -17.21 2.92
C LEU A 63 11.54 -17.11 2.34
N ALA A 64 11.28 -16.14 1.48
CA ALA A 64 10.00 -16.00 0.79
C ALA A 64 9.68 -17.21 -0.10
N ALA A 65 10.66 -17.73 -0.84
CA ALA A 65 10.53 -18.92 -1.69
C ALA A 65 10.23 -20.19 -0.89
N ILE A 66 10.88 -20.36 0.27
CA ILE A 66 10.63 -21.48 1.18
C ILE A 66 9.21 -21.39 1.75
N ILE A 67 8.82 -20.23 2.29
CA ILE A 67 7.47 -20.03 2.85
C ILE A 67 6.41 -20.28 1.78
N PHE A 68 6.60 -19.73 0.57
CA PHE A 68 5.66 -19.92 -0.54
C PHE A 68 5.56 -21.40 -0.95
N GLY A 69 6.68 -22.11 -1.06
CA GLY A 69 6.71 -23.53 -1.41
C GLY A 69 5.99 -24.40 -0.38
N VAL A 70 6.30 -24.21 0.91
CA VAL A 70 5.70 -24.97 2.03
C VAL A 70 4.20 -24.74 2.11
N TYR A 71 3.74 -23.51 1.90
CA TYR A 71 2.35 -23.11 2.11
C TYR A 71 1.55 -22.83 0.83
N TYR A 72 2.05 -23.24 -0.33
CA TYR A 72 1.46 -22.97 -1.65
C TYR A 72 -0.05 -23.16 -1.72
N ASP A 73 -0.54 -24.31 -1.23
CA ASP A 73 -1.97 -24.64 -1.28
C ASP A 73 -2.83 -23.68 -0.46
N ARG A 74 -2.26 -23.10 0.60
CA ARG A 74 -2.94 -22.12 1.46
C ARG A 74 -2.92 -20.73 0.83
N MET A 75 -1.83 -20.34 0.18
CA MET A 75 -1.65 -19.01 -0.41
C MET A 75 -2.58 -18.73 -1.59
N PHE A 76 -2.88 -19.73 -2.41
CA PHE A 76 -3.76 -19.54 -3.59
C PHE A 76 -5.24 -19.39 -3.27
N ILE A 77 -5.67 -19.64 -2.03
CA ILE A 77 -7.09 -19.62 -1.66
C ILE A 77 -7.63 -18.20 -1.70
N ILE A 78 -6.96 -17.26 -1.03
CA ILE A 78 -7.44 -15.87 -0.92
C ILE A 78 -7.51 -15.21 -2.31
N PRO A 79 -6.45 -15.18 -3.15
CA PRO A 79 -6.54 -14.60 -4.49
C PRO A 79 -7.64 -15.21 -5.36
N LYS A 80 -7.85 -16.53 -5.25
CA LYS A 80 -8.94 -17.23 -5.94
C LYS A 80 -10.31 -16.78 -5.44
N GLU A 81 -10.52 -16.73 -4.13
CA GLU A 81 -11.77 -16.26 -3.50
C GLU A 81 -12.07 -14.81 -3.89
N LEU A 82 -11.06 -13.95 -3.91
CA LEU A 82 -11.14 -12.55 -4.35
C LEU A 82 -11.60 -12.47 -5.81
N PHE A 83 -10.95 -13.19 -6.72
CA PHE A 83 -11.29 -13.15 -8.14
C PHE A 83 -12.70 -13.72 -8.42
N GLN A 84 -13.09 -14.80 -7.74
CA GLN A 84 -14.42 -15.40 -7.87
C GLN A 84 -15.52 -14.48 -7.34
N SER A 85 -15.20 -13.63 -6.35
CA SER A 85 -16.14 -12.72 -5.69
C SER A 85 -16.05 -11.27 -6.20
N ARG A 86 -15.31 -11.00 -7.28
CA ARG A 86 -15.02 -9.64 -7.78
C ARG A 86 -16.26 -8.75 -7.99
N GLU A 87 -17.34 -9.31 -8.52
CA GLU A 87 -18.59 -8.55 -8.72
C GLU A 87 -19.26 -8.18 -7.39
N LEU A 88 -19.22 -9.09 -6.41
CA LEU A 88 -19.73 -8.85 -5.07
C LEU A 88 -18.87 -7.84 -4.33
N ILE A 89 -17.54 -7.98 -4.40
CA ILE A 89 -16.58 -7.04 -3.84
C ILE A 89 -16.85 -5.63 -4.36
N TRP A 90 -17.00 -5.47 -5.67
CA TRP A 90 -17.27 -4.17 -6.27
C TRP A 90 -18.60 -3.56 -5.82
N LYS A 91 -19.66 -4.37 -5.75
CA LYS A 91 -20.98 -3.92 -5.25
C LYS A 91 -20.91 -3.50 -3.79
N LEU A 92 -20.25 -4.29 -2.94
CA LEU A 92 -20.11 -3.99 -1.52
C LEU A 92 -19.22 -2.77 -1.29
N ALA A 93 -18.12 -2.61 -2.02
CA ALA A 93 -17.25 -1.44 -1.89
C ALA A 93 -17.96 -0.13 -2.25
N LYS A 94 -18.76 -0.13 -3.33
CA LYS A 94 -19.62 1.01 -3.67
C LYS A 94 -20.65 1.32 -2.59
N ASN A 95 -21.26 0.28 -2.02
CA ASN A 95 -22.24 0.46 -0.96
C ASN A 95 -21.59 0.95 0.34
N ASP A 96 -20.40 0.46 0.68
CA ASP A 96 -19.61 0.91 1.83
C ASP A 96 -19.33 2.41 1.74
N PHE A 97 -18.80 2.85 0.59
CA PHE A 97 -18.54 4.26 0.33
C PHE A 97 -19.80 5.12 0.42
N LYS A 98 -20.90 4.71 -0.22
CA LYS A 98 -22.17 5.45 -0.17
C LYS A 98 -22.74 5.54 1.24
N LYS A 99 -22.69 4.45 2.00
CA LYS A 99 -23.23 4.40 3.37
C LYS A 99 -22.47 5.31 4.32
N ARG A 100 -21.14 5.39 4.18
CA ARG A 100 -20.29 6.22 5.04
C ARG A 100 -20.68 7.70 5.03
N TYR A 101 -21.20 8.18 3.90
CA TYR A 101 -21.58 9.58 3.70
C TYR A 101 -23.10 9.77 3.58
N ALA A 102 -23.90 8.73 3.82
CA ALA A 102 -25.34 8.82 3.78
C ALA A 102 -25.88 9.56 5.02
N GLY A 103 -26.94 10.36 4.84
CA GLY A 103 -27.62 11.05 5.94
C GLY A 103 -26.90 12.28 6.50
N SER A 104 -25.74 12.68 5.94
CA SER A 104 -25.04 13.91 6.29
C SER A 104 -25.34 15.02 5.28
N TYR A 105 -25.54 16.26 5.75
CA TYR A 105 -25.84 17.43 4.91
C TYR A 105 -24.79 17.67 3.82
N LEU A 106 -23.49 17.55 4.13
CA LEU A 106 -22.42 17.74 3.14
C LEU A 106 -22.07 16.45 2.38
N GLY A 107 -22.62 15.30 2.80
CA GLY A 107 -22.39 14.01 2.15
C GLY A 107 -20.91 13.67 1.98
N PHE A 108 -20.50 13.31 0.77
CA PHE A 108 -19.14 12.87 0.46
C PHE A 108 -18.08 13.98 0.62
N LEU A 109 -18.48 15.26 0.62
CA LEU A 109 -17.56 16.38 0.82
C LEU A 109 -16.84 16.30 2.18
N TRP A 110 -17.45 15.65 3.18
CA TRP A 110 -16.80 15.39 4.47
C TRP A 110 -15.52 14.55 4.35
N ALA A 111 -15.41 13.69 3.34
CA ALA A 111 -14.16 12.96 3.05
C ALA A 111 -13.00 13.91 2.73
N LEU A 112 -13.32 15.11 2.25
CA LEU A 112 -12.35 16.08 1.72
C LEU A 112 -11.96 17.12 2.76
N VAL A 113 -12.89 17.46 3.66
CA VAL A 113 -12.68 18.51 4.67
C VAL A 113 -11.43 18.24 5.50
N GLN A 114 -11.29 17.06 6.09
CA GLN A 114 -10.17 16.76 6.99
C GLN A 114 -8.80 16.80 6.27
N PRO A 115 -8.61 16.14 5.11
CA PRO A 115 -7.34 16.24 4.39
C PRO A 115 -7.02 17.65 3.88
N VAL A 116 -8.02 18.40 3.37
CA VAL A 116 -7.83 19.77 2.91
C VAL A 116 -7.42 20.67 4.07
N VAL A 117 -8.09 20.58 5.21
CA VAL A 117 -7.71 21.30 6.43
C VAL A 117 -6.29 20.91 6.86
N THR A 118 -5.93 19.62 6.81
CA THR A 118 -4.57 19.16 7.12
C THR A 118 -3.52 19.81 6.21
N VAL A 119 -3.74 19.83 4.89
CA VAL A 119 -2.83 20.46 3.93
C VAL A 119 -2.70 21.97 4.19
N VAL A 120 -3.83 22.66 4.38
CA VAL A 120 -3.86 24.11 4.65
C VAL A 120 -3.14 24.43 5.95
N MET A 121 -3.37 23.65 7.01
CA MET A 121 -2.70 23.84 8.30
C MET A 121 -1.19 23.66 8.19
N TYR A 122 -0.73 22.58 7.55
CA TYR A 122 0.71 22.39 7.36
C TYR A 122 1.33 23.43 6.45
N TRP A 123 0.63 23.87 5.40
CA TRP A 123 1.07 24.99 4.58
C TRP A 123 1.21 26.27 5.42
N ILE A 124 0.22 26.66 6.22
CA ILE A 124 0.30 27.84 7.09
C ILE A 124 1.52 27.72 8.03
N VAL A 125 1.68 26.60 8.72
CA VAL A 125 2.76 26.42 9.69
C VAL A 125 4.13 26.42 9.01
N PHE A 126 4.34 25.61 7.98
CA PHE A 126 5.68 25.47 7.41
C PHE A 126 6.03 26.55 6.39
N ASP A 127 5.10 26.94 5.50
CA ASP A 127 5.35 27.98 4.49
C ASP A 127 5.24 29.39 5.08
N LYS A 128 4.22 29.68 5.90
CA LYS A 128 3.99 31.06 6.41
C LYS A 128 4.70 31.34 7.72
N VAL A 129 4.65 30.43 8.69
CA VAL A 129 5.27 30.65 10.01
C VAL A 129 6.76 30.35 9.97
N PHE A 130 7.15 29.15 9.53
CA PHE A 130 8.57 28.76 9.42
C PHE A 130 9.26 29.27 8.16
N GLN A 131 8.54 29.94 7.25
CA GLN A 131 9.09 30.50 6.00
C GLN A 131 9.86 29.49 5.15
N THR A 132 9.51 28.20 5.28
CA THR A 132 10.05 27.10 4.50
C THR A 132 9.36 27.10 3.13
N ARG A 133 9.66 28.11 2.30
CA ARG A 133 8.96 28.35 1.03
C ARG A 133 9.21 27.25 -0.01
N SER A 134 10.35 26.61 0.10
CA SER A 134 10.80 25.57 -0.82
C SER A 134 11.59 24.50 -0.08
N GLN A 135 11.71 23.35 -0.73
CA GLN A 135 12.52 22.23 -0.28
C GLN A 135 13.52 21.87 -1.37
N MET A 136 14.78 21.83 -1.00
CA MET A 136 15.84 21.29 -1.86
C MET A 136 15.76 19.77 -1.81
N VAL A 137 15.20 19.15 -2.83
CA VAL A 137 15.09 17.68 -2.88
C VAL A 137 16.41 17.05 -3.31
N SER A 138 16.57 15.75 -3.08
CA SER A 138 17.82 15.02 -3.36
C SER A 138 18.27 15.09 -4.83
N SER A 139 17.37 15.40 -5.75
CA SER A 139 17.68 15.66 -7.16
C SER A 139 18.30 17.05 -7.43
N GLY A 140 18.50 17.88 -6.40
CA GLY A 140 19.04 19.24 -6.51
C GLY A 140 18.02 20.26 -7.02
N VAL A 141 16.75 19.87 -7.13
CA VAL A 141 15.65 20.75 -7.56
C VAL A 141 15.04 21.45 -6.35
N GLU A 142 14.83 22.75 -6.46
CA GLU A 142 14.06 23.52 -5.50
C GLU A 142 12.57 23.41 -5.84
N VAL A 143 11.79 22.80 -4.93
CA VAL A 143 10.36 22.54 -5.16
C VAL A 143 9.53 23.33 -4.16
N PRO A 144 8.41 23.96 -4.59
CA PRO A 144 7.49 24.63 -3.66
C PRO A 144 7.05 23.70 -2.53
N TYR A 145 7.09 24.19 -1.29
CA TYR A 145 6.80 23.33 -0.12
C TYR A 145 5.42 22.68 -0.19
N VAL A 146 4.41 23.39 -0.70
CA VAL A 146 3.05 22.84 -0.90
C VAL A 146 3.05 21.62 -1.82
N LEU A 147 3.85 21.65 -2.90
CA LEU A 147 3.93 20.54 -3.84
C LEU A 147 4.69 19.34 -3.22
N PHE A 148 5.78 19.61 -2.50
CA PHE A 148 6.51 18.61 -1.72
C PHE A 148 5.63 17.94 -0.66
N LEU A 149 4.83 18.74 0.05
CA LEU A 149 3.92 18.31 1.10
C LEU A 149 2.75 17.48 0.53
N THR A 150 2.07 17.99 -0.49
CA THR A 150 0.90 17.32 -1.07
C THR A 150 1.27 16.00 -1.75
N SER A 151 2.42 15.93 -2.43
CA SER A 151 2.93 14.68 -3.03
C SER A 151 3.23 13.60 -1.99
N GLY A 152 3.61 13.97 -0.76
CA GLY A 152 3.77 13.02 0.35
C GLY A 152 2.47 12.70 1.10
N LEU A 153 1.58 13.68 1.28
CA LEU A 153 0.33 13.50 2.04
C LEU A 153 -0.71 12.64 1.30
N VAL A 154 -0.80 12.73 -0.03
CA VAL A 154 -1.77 11.97 -0.83
C VAL A 154 -1.66 10.45 -0.62
N PRO A 155 -0.48 9.80 -0.82
CA PRO A 155 -0.34 8.38 -0.52
C PRO A 155 -0.51 8.08 0.97
N TRP A 156 -0.14 9.00 1.86
CA TRP A 156 -0.31 8.83 3.31
C TRP A 156 -1.77 8.81 3.75
N PHE A 157 -2.62 9.69 3.21
CA PHE A 157 -4.06 9.69 3.52
C PHE A 157 -4.68 8.36 3.14
N TYR A 158 -4.33 7.84 1.96
CA TYR A 158 -4.78 6.51 1.55
C TYR A 158 -4.23 5.41 2.48
N PHE A 159 -2.95 5.46 2.89
CA PHE A 159 -2.40 4.51 3.86
C PHE A 159 -3.23 4.43 5.13
N SER A 160 -3.37 5.59 5.78
CA SER A 160 -3.93 5.74 7.10
C SER A 160 -5.39 5.32 7.10
N GLU A 161 -6.15 5.76 6.08
CA GLU A 161 -7.55 5.37 5.95
C GLU A 161 -7.69 3.87 5.65
N ALA A 162 -6.92 3.35 4.70
CA ALA A 162 -7.06 1.99 4.22
C ALA A 162 -6.64 0.95 5.28
N ILE A 163 -5.58 1.20 6.06
CA ILE A 163 -5.16 0.27 7.11
C ILE A 163 -6.09 0.30 8.32
N THR A 164 -6.61 1.46 8.71
CA THR A 164 -7.56 1.57 9.83
C THR A 164 -8.89 0.89 9.46
N ASN A 165 -9.42 1.17 8.27
CA ASN A 165 -10.63 0.51 7.79
C ASN A 165 -10.41 -0.99 7.51
N GLY A 166 -9.25 -1.35 6.97
CA GLY A 166 -8.85 -2.73 6.69
C GLY A 166 -8.75 -3.58 7.95
N THR A 167 -8.15 -3.03 9.01
CA THR A 167 -8.08 -3.65 10.35
C THR A 167 -9.48 -3.92 10.89
N ASN A 168 -10.36 -2.91 10.88
CA ASN A 168 -11.69 -3.03 11.46
C ASN A 168 -12.71 -3.77 10.57
N ALA A 169 -12.30 -4.21 9.37
CA ALA A 169 -13.21 -4.77 8.37
C ALA A 169 -14.05 -5.95 8.89
N LEU A 170 -13.47 -6.86 9.67
CA LEU A 170 -14.21 -8.02 10.21
C LEU A 170 -15.19 -7.63 11.32
N LEU A 171 -14.83 -6.64 12.15
CA LEU A 171 -15.67 -6.16 13.25
C LEU A 171 -16.92 -5.45 12.71
N GLU A 172 -16.74 -4.58 11.72
CA GLU A 172 -17.82 -3.81 11.10
C GLU A 172 -18.78 -4.70 10.29
N TYR A 173 -18.25 -5.74 9.64
CA TYR A 173 -19.05 -6.72 8.89
C TYR A 173 -19.42 -7.96 9.71
N SER A 174 -19.33 -7.91 11.05
CA SER A 174 -19.63 -9.04 11.94
C SER A 174 -21.00 -9.68 11.68
N TYR A 175 -22.00 -8.89 11.28
CA TYR A 175 -23.33 -9.39 10.91
C TYR A 175 -23.32 -10.33 9.67
N LEU A 176 -22.43 -10.08 8.69
CA LEU A 176 -22.23 -10.97 7.54
C LEU A 176 -21.46 -12.22 7.94
N VAL A 177 -20.52 -12.08 8.88
CA VAL A 177 -19.69 -13.20 9.36
C VAL A 177 -20.54 -14.25 10.08
N LYS A 178 -21.54 -13.84 10.88
CA LYS A 178 -22.35 -14.74 11.70
C LYS A 178 -23.53 -15.42 11.00
N LYS A 179 -24.11 -14.79 9.97
CA LYS A 179 -25.47 -15.15 9.50
C LYS A 179 -25.57 -15.68 8.07
N VAL A 180 -24.51 -15.61 7.27
CA VAL A 180 -24.54 -15.99 5.85
C VAL A 180 -23.34 -16.87 5.52
N VAL A 181 -23.52 -17.87 4.66
CA VAL A 181 -22.40 -18.62 4.03
C VAL A 181 -21.64 -17.65 3.12
N PHE A 182 -20.78 -16.84 3.72
CA PHE A 182 -20.11 -15.71 3.10
C PHE A 182 -18.60 -15.88 3.14
N ASN A 183 -17.92 -15.56 2.04
CA ASN A 183 -16.46 -15.60 1.96
C ASN A 183 -15.87 -14.40 2.70
N ILE A 184 -15.72 -14.52 4.02
CA ILE A 184 -15.18 -13.47 4.90
C ILE A 184 -13.81 -12.94 4.49
N SER A 185 -13.04 -13.69 3.72
CA SER A 185 -11.73 -13.27 3.19
C SER A 185 -11.81 -12.08 2.22
N ILE A 186 -13.01 -11.72 1.74
CA ILE A 186 -13.20 -10.57 0.85
C ILE A 186 -13.44 -9.26 1.60
N LEU A 187 -13.66 -9.29 2.92
CA LEU A 187 -14.02 -8.10 3.70
C LEU A 187 -12.93 -7.02 3.74
N PRO A 188 -11.64 -7.35 3.92
CA PRO A 188 -10.59 -6.32 3.93
C PRO A 188 -10.50 -5.58 2.58
N ILE A 189 -10.55 -6.30 1.46
CA ILE A 189 -10.42 -5.68 0.14
C ILE A 189 -11.58 -4.74 -0.20
N ILE A 190 -12.78 -4.99 0.34
CA ILE A 190 -13.94 -4.12 0.16
C ILE A 190 -13.64 -2.73 0.73
N LYS A 191 -13.06 -2.68 1.93
CA LYS A 191 -12.66 -1.44 2.61
C LYS A 191 -11.55 -0.70 1.85
N LEU A 192 -10.56 -1.43 1.33
CA LEU A 192 -9.47 -0.84 0.56
C LEU A 192 -9.94 -0.25 -0.78
N ILE A 193 -10.84 -0.95 -1.50
CA ILE A 193 -11.43 -0.41 -2.74
C ILE A 193 -12.28 0.82 -2.45
N ALA A 194 -13.03 0.84 -1.35
CA ALA A 194 -13.79 2.02 -0.94
C ALA A 194 -12.87 3.23 -0.66
N ALA A 195 -11.76 3.02 0.07
CA ALA A 195 -10.73 4.07 0.30
C ALA A 195 -10.06 4.52 -1.01
N THR A 196 -9.96 3.64 -2.01
CA THR A 196 -9.37 3.98 -3.32
C THR A 196 -10.18 5.06 -4.04
N PHE A 197 -11.50 5.15 -3.83
CA PHE A 197 -12.32 6.22 -4.43
C PHE A 197 -11.90 7.61 -3.96
N ILE A 198 -11.53 7.74 -2.68
CA ILE A 198 -11.04 8.99 -2.09
C ILE A 198 -9.60 9.26 -2.55
N HIS A 199 -8.77 8.22 -2.62
CA HIS A 199 -7.40 8.33 -3.15
C HIS A 199 -7.36 8.87 -4.57
N VAL A 200 -8.22 8.37 -5.47
CA VAL A 200 -8.29 8.87 -6.86
C VAL A 200 -8.64 10.35 -6.91
N PHE A 201 -9.53 10.82 -6.02
CA PHE A 201 -9.82 12.24 -5.90
C PHE A 201 -8.59 13.04 -5.44
N PHE A 202 -7.87 12.59 -4.41
CA PHE A 202 -6.67 13.28 -3.94
C PHE A 202 -5.51 13.26 -4.94
N VAL A 203 -5.38 12.21 -5.74
CA VAL A 203 -4.46 12.20 -6.89
C VAL A 203 -4.83 13.29 -7.89
N ALA A 204 -6.12 13.47 -8.20
CA ALA A 204 -6.54 14.56 -9.08
C ALA A 204 -6.23 15.94 -8.48
N VAL A 205 -6.46 16.13 -7.18
CA VAL A 205 -6.08 17.37 -6.47
C VAL A 205 -4.57 17.62 -6.54
N LEU A 206 -3.74 16.58 -6.32
CA LEU A 206 -2.28 16.68 -6.45
C LEU A 206 -1.86 17.18 -7.84
N LEU A 207 -2.46 16.62 -8.90
CA LEU A 207 -2.15 17.02 -10.27
C LEU A 207 -2.58 18.47 -10.56
N ILE A 208 -3.72 18.91 -10.02
CA ILE A 208 -4.15 20.31 -10.14
C ILE A 208 -3.17 21.24 -9.42
N VAL A 209 -2.77 20.90 -8.19
CA VAL A 209 -1.79 21.67 -7.42
C VAL A 209 -0.46 21.73 -8.18
N ALA A 210 0.02 20.60 -8.70
CA ALA A 210 1.23 20.55 -9.53
C ALA A 210 1.14 21.50 -10.73
N ALA A 211 0.04 21.45 -11.48
CA ALA A 211 -0.19 22.33 -12.64
C ALA A 211 -0.25 23.81 -12.25
N CYS A 212 -0.84 24.17 -11.11
CA CYS A 212 -0.84 25.54 -10.59
C CYS A 212 0.57 26.07 -10.30
N TYR A 213 1.51 25.19 -9.95
CA TYR A 213 2.92 25.53 -9.73
C TYR A 213 3.79 25.37 -11.00
N GLY A 214 3.20 25.11 -12.17
CA GLY A 214 3.90 24.95 -13.43
C GLY A 214 4.46 23.54 -13.70
N TYR A 215 4.15 22.56 -12.84
CA TYR A 215 4.53 21.16 -13.03
C TYR A 215 3.39 20.41 -13.74
N PHE A 216 3.52 20.27 -15.06
CA PHE A 216 2.53 19.57 -15.88
C PHE A 216 2.81 18.07 -15.94
N PRO A 217 1.78 17.22 -16.18
CA PRO A 217 1.97 15.79 -16.30
C PRO A 217 3.01 15.41 -17.37
N THR A 218 4.02 14.66 -16.96
CA THR A 218 5.06 14.09 -17.82
C THR A 218 4.80 12.58 -17.99
N PRO A 219 5.55 11.86 -18.85
CA PRO A 219 5.46 10.40 -18.89
C PRO A 219 5.71 9.73 -17.52
N TYR A 220 6.52 10.35 -16.66
CA TYR A 220 6.79 9.88 -15.30
C TYR A 220 5.54 9.90 -14.41
N THR A 221 4.59 10.81 -14.67
CA THR A 221 3.32 10.90 -13.94
C THR A 221 2.47 9.63 -14.04
N LEU A 222 2.66 8.81 -15.08
CA LEU A 222 2.01 7.49 -15.18
C LEU A 222 2.39 6.55 -14.02
N GLN A 223 3.56 6.75 -13.41
CA GLN A 223 4.00 5.95 -12.28
C GLN A 223 3.14 6.16 -11.03
N ILE A 224 2.32 7.21 -10.95
CA ILE A 224 1.34 7.37 -9.85
C ILE A 224 0.42 6.14 -9.79
N ILE A 225 0.05 5.57 -10.94
CA ILE A 225 -0.78 4.36 -11.00
C ILE A 225 -0.01 3.18 -10.40
N TYR A 226 1.27 3.03 -10.76
CA TYR A 226 2.15 1.99 -10.23
C TYR A 226 2.32 2.13 -8.70
N TYR A 227 2.67 3.31 -8.20
CA TYR A 227 2.86 3.52 -6.76
C TYR A 227 1.56 3.43 -5.96
N SER A 228 0.42 3.83 -6.55
CA SER A 228 -0.91 3.60 -5.95
C SER A 228 -1.23 2.10 -5.86
N PHE A 229 -0.83 1.32 -6.87
CA PHE A 229 -0.97 -0.13 -6.85
C PHE A 229 -0.05 -0.78 -5.81
N CYS A 230 1.23 -0.39 -5.76
CA CYS A 230 2.16 -0.79 -4.70
C CYS A 230 1.55 -0.57 -3.32
N MET A 231 0.99 0.63 -3.12
CA MET A 231 0.34 1.02 -1.88
C MET A 231 -0.87 0.16 -1.54
N PHE A 232 -1.73 -0.09 -2.53
CA PHE A 232 -2.88 -0.97 -2.38
C PHE A 232 -2.48 -2.37 -1.92
N VAL A 233 -1.46 -2.97 -2.54
CA VAL A 233 -1.02 -4.33 -2.23
C VAL A 233 -0.35 -4.39 -0.85
N LEU A 234 0.46 -3.39 -0.49
CA LEU A 234 1.08 -3.29 0.84
C LEU A 234 0.02 -3.25 1.94
N VAL A 235 -0.97 -2.35 1.80
CA VAL A 235 -2.04 -2.23 2.79
C VAL A 235 -2.92 -3.47 2.82
N LEU A 236 -3.14 -4.13 1.68
CA LEU A 236 -3.90 -5.38 1.64
C LEU A 236 -3.20 -6.48 2.42
N ALA A 237 -1.88 -6.61 2.24
CA ALA A 237 -1.05 -7.55 2.99
C ALA A 237 -1.12 -7.30 4.50
N MET A 238 -0.96 -6.04 4.92
CA MET A 238 -1.08 -5.64 6.32
C MET A 238 -2.49 -5.87 6.88
N SER A 239 -3.53 -5.59 6.08
CA SER A 239 -4.93 -5.71 6.48
C SER A 239 -5.31 -7.16 6.76
N TYR A 240 -4.84 -8.13 5.95
CA TYR A 240 -5.09 -9.55 6.23
C TYR A 240 -4.52 -10.01 7.57
N CYS A 241 -3.35 -9.49 7.95
CA CYS A 241 -2.76 -9.77 9.26
C CYS A 241 -3.55 -9.09 10.38
N THR A 242 -3.70 -7.77 10.30
CA THR A 242 -4.27 -6.92 11.36
C THR A 242 -5.75 -7.21 11.60
N CYS A 243 -6.55 -7.39 10.55
CA CYS A 243 -7.98 -7.68 10.71
C CYS A 243 -8.22 -9.04 11.38
N ALA A 244 -7.35 -10.03 11.15
CA ALA A 244 -7.48 -11.33 11.78
C ALA A 244 -7.12 -11.28 13.27
N ILE A 245 -6.11 -10.49 13.64
CA ILE A 245 -5.65 -10.36 15.02
C ILE A 245 -6.61 -9.51 15.85
N VAL A 246 -7.14 -8.41 15.30
CA VAL A 246 -8.00 -7.48 16.07
C VAL A 246 -9.29 -8.13 16.58
N VAL A 247 -9.76 -9.19 15.91
CA VAL A 247 -10.94 -9.97 16.36
C VAL A 247 -10.70 -10.57 17.75
N PHE A 248 -9.48 -11.02 18.04
CA PHE A 248 -9.10 -11.60 19.34
C PHE A 248 -8.48 -10.56 20.28
N PHE A 249 -7.80 -9.56 19.74
CA PHE A 249 -7.12 -8.52 20.50
C PHE A 249 -7.56 -7.13 20.05
N ARG A 250 -8.66 -6.65 20.65
CA ARG A 250 -9.35 -5.41 20.23
C ARG A 250 -8.47 -4.16 20.36
N ASP A 251 -7.52 -4.15 21.28
CA ASP A 251 -6.60 -3.00 21.49
C ASP A 251 -5.66 -2.78 20.30
N LEU A 252 -5.51 -3.77 19.40
CA LEU A 252 -4.73 -3.60 18.17
C LEU A 252 -5.21 -2.40 17.34
N ALA A 253 -6.51 -2.09 17.33
CA ALA A 253 -7.02 -0.92 16.62
C ALA A 253 -6.43 0.39 17.17
N GLN A 254 -6.31 0.50 18.49
CA GLN A 254 -5.71 1.68 19.13
C GLN A 254 -4.19 1.73 18.88
N ILE A 255 -3.52 0.58 18.97
CA ILE A 255 -2.08 0.48 18.67
C ILE A 255 -1.78 0.91 17.24
N ILE A 256 -2.62 0.53 16.27
CA ILE A 256 -2.46 0.96 14.87
C ILE A 256 -2.63 2.47 14.75
N ASN A 257 -3.61 3.07 15.42
CA ASN A 257 -3.80 4.53 15.38
C ASN A 257 -2.60 5.29 15.97
N ILE A 258 -2.02 4.80 17.09
CA ILE A 258 -0.79 5.36 17.66
C ILE A 258 0.38 5.17 16.69
N GLY A 259 0.51 3.97 16.12
CA GLY A 259 1.53 3.64 15.13
C GLY A 259 1.46 4.55 13.90
N LEU A 260 0.26 4.89 13.42
CA LEU A 260 0.05 5.83 12.32
C LEU A 260 0.56 7.24 12.67
N GLN A 261 0.34 7.72 13.90
CA GLN A 261 0.88 9.02 14.32
C GLN A 261 2.41 9.03 14.28
N VAL A 262 3.06 7.96 14.74
CA VAL A 262 4.53 7.83 14.69
C VAL A 262 5.03 7.66 13.25
N LEU A 263 4.39 6.81 12.46
CA LEU A 263 4.77 6.50 11.08
C LEU A 263 4.68 7.70 10.14
N MET A 264 3.82 8.68 10.43
CA MET A 264 3.76 9.95 9.69
C MET A 264 5.09 10.71 9.76
N TRP A 265 5.77 10.68 10.90
CA TRP A 265 7.07 11.33 11.08
C TRP A 265 8.23 10.42 10.69
N ALA A 266 8.07 9.11 10.89
CA ALA A 266 9.04 8.10 10.46
C ALA A 266 9.10 7.94 8.92
N THR A 267 8.13 8.52 8.20
CA THR A 267 8.15 8.66 6.75
C THR A 267 8.43 10.12 6.45
N PRO A 268 9.43 10.49 5.63
CA PRO A 268 9.80 11.89 5.39
C PRO A 268 8.77 12.59 4.48
N ILE A 269 7.56 12.80 5.01
CA ILE A 269 6.41 13.44 4.35
C ILE A 269 6.47 14.95 4.57
N LEU A 270 6.59 15.38 5.83
CA LEU A 270 6.60 16.78 6.24
C LEU A 270 7.98 17.44 6.15
N TRP A 271 9.03 16.61 6.12
CA TRP A 271 10.43 16.98 6.15
C TRP A 271 11.23 16.17 5.13
N ASN A 272 12.43 16.64 4.79
CA ASN A 272 13.26 16.04 3.75
C ASN A 272 14.36 15.15 4.35
N ILE A 273 14.47 13.92 3.84
CA ILE A 273 15.48 12.95 4.30
C ILE A 273 16.92 13.43 4.08
N GLY A 274 17.16 14.30 3.10
CA GLY A 274 18.47 14.90 2.82
C GLY A 274 18.95 15.91 3.87
N MET A 275 18.13 16.26 4.86
CA MET A 275 18.55 17.07 6.01
C MET A 275 19.39 16.28 7.02
N LEU A 276 19.41 14.95 6.90
CA LEU A 276 20.21 14.08 7.76
C LEU A 276 21.64 13.98 7.23
N ASN A 277 22.61 14.05 8.14
CA ASN A 277 24.04 13.94 7.80
C ASN A 277 24.61 12.51 7.97
N ASP A 278 23.85 11.59 8.59
CA ASP A 278 24.29 10.23 8.89
C ASP A 278 23.66 9.21 7.92
N ASP A 279 24.50 8.59 7.09
CA ASP A 279 24.10 7.58 6.10
C ASP A 279 23.46 6.33 6.70
N ASN A 280 23.82 5.95 7.93
CA ASN A 280 23.22 4.80 8.60
C ASN A 280 21.78 5.12 9.01
N VAL A 281 21.54 6.33 9.50
CA VAL A 281 20.20 6.80 9.86
C VAL A 281 19.35 6.93 8.58
N ILE A 282 19.88 7.51 7.50
CA ILE A 282 19.19 7.57 6.21
C ILE A 282 18.80 6.17 5.73
N THR A 283 19.71 5.20 5.85
CA THR A 283 19.45 3.80 5.48
C THR A 283 18.34 3.19 6.33
N LEU A 284 18.31 3.45 7.64
CA LEU A 284 17.25 3.00 8.53
C LEU A 284 15.87 3.54 8.11
N PHE A 285 15.77 4.83 7.76
CA PHE A 285 14.52 5.40 7.23
C PHE A 285 14.12 4.75 5.90
N LYS A 286 15.08 4.50 5.00
CA LYS A 286 14.83 3.85 3.71
C LYS A 286 14.35 2.39 3.82
N LEU A 287 14.51 1.73 4.97
CA LEU A 287 13.91 0.41 5.23
C LEU A 287 12.38 0.46 5.37
N ASN A 288 11.80 1.60 5.72
CA ASN A 288 10.35 1.73 5.77
C ASN A 288 9.78 1.72 4.33
N PRO A 289 8.92 0.74 3.96
CA PRO A 289 8.40 0.60 2.60
C PRO A 289 7.53 1.79 2.14
N LEU A 290 7.01 2.59 3.08
CA LEU A 290 6.27 3.81 2.75
C LEU A 290 7.17 4.90 2.17
N VAL A 291 8.46 4.91 2.51
CA VAL A 291 9.44 5.87 1.97
C VAL A 291 9.60 5.68 0.46
N TYR A 292 9.61 4.42 0.00
CA TYR A 292 9.65 4.10 -1.42
C TYR A 292 8.44 4.67 -2.17
N ILE A 293 7.24 4.54 -1.60
CA ILE A 293 6.00 5.00 -2.23
C ILE A 293 5.92 6.53 -2.23
N VAL A 294 6.24 7.19 -1.11
CA VAL A 294 6.24 8.66 -1.01
C VAL A 294 7.24 9.28 -1.98
N ASN A 295 8.47 8.76 -2.04
CA ASN A 295 9.45 9.23 -3.02
C ASN A 295 9.02 8.91 -4.46
N GLY A 296 8.34 7.78 -4.68
CA GLY A 296 7.75 7.45 -5.96
C GLY A 296 6.72 8.47 -6.45
N PHE A 297 5.83 8.95 -5.57
CA PHE A 297 4.90 10.02 -5.90
C PHE A 297 5.62 11.33 -6.22
N ARG A 298 6.69 11.66 -5.49
CA ARG A 298 7.52 12.84 -5.76
C ARG A 298 8.21 12.75 -7.12
N ASN A 299 8.81 11.60 -7.43
CA ASN A 299 9.48 11.36 -8.70
C ASN A 299 8.51 11.40 -9.89
N ALA A 300 7.28 10.95 -9.69
CA ALA A 300 6.24 11.01 -10.71
C ALA A 300 5.72 12.45 -11.00
N ILE A 301 5.93 13.39 -10.09
CA ILE A 301 5.46 14.78 -10.24
C ILE A 301 6.57 15.73 -10.69
N TYR A 302 7.75 15.63 -10.07
CA TYR A 302 8.83 16.61 -10.29
C TYR A 302 10.25 16.03 -10.25
N GLY A 303 10.43 14.76 -9.88
CA GLY A 303 11.77 14.16 -9.80
C GLY A 303 12.28 13.57 -11.11
N ASP A 304 11.39 13.29 -12.07
CA ASP A 304 11.72 12.80 -13.42
C ASP A 304 12.60 11.53 -13.45
N GLU A 305 12.39 10.64 -12.47
CA GLU A 305 13.08 9.36 -12.35
C GLU A 305 12.09 8.19 -12.44
N TRP A 306 12.48 7.11 -13.14
CA TRP A 306 11.66 5.89 -13.20
C TRP A 306 11.88 4.94 -12.03
N PHE A 307 10.82 4.21 -11.64
CA PHE A 307 10.87 3.24 -10.56
C PHE A 307 11.94 2.14 -10.74
N TRP A 308 12.35 1.85 -11.99
CA TRP A 308 13.40 0.87 -12.29
C TRP A 308 14.81 1.44 -12.10
N GLU A 309 14.98 2.76 -12.12
CA GLU A 309 16.26 3.41 -11.80
C GLU A 309 16.60 3.22 -10.32
N HIS A 310 15.59 3.08 -9.45
CA HIS A 310 15.74 2.67 -8.06
C HIS A 310 15.59 1.16 -7.87
N PHE A 311 16.38 0.38 -8.60
CA PHE A 311 16.26 -1.08 -8.66
C PHE A 311 16.25 -1.75 -7.28
N TYR A 312 17.16 -1.37 -6.36
CA TYR A 312 17.22 -1.96 -5.02
C TYR A 312 15.98 -1.66 -4.17
N SER A 313 15.50 -0.41 -4.17
CA SER A 313 14.33 -0.02 -3.39
C SER A 313 13.06 -0.67 -3.94
N SER A 314 12.91 -0.73 -5.27
CA SER A 314 11.79 -1.42 -5.94
C SER A 314 11.77 -2.92 -5.62
N THR A 315 12.92 -3.57 -5.74
CA THR A 315 13.06 -5.02 -5.48
C THR A 315 12.80 -5.34 -4.01
N TYR A 316 13.42 -4.58 -3.09
CA TYR A 316 13.18 -4.69 -1.66
C TYR A 316 11.70 -4.54 -1.30
N PHE A 317 11.04 -3.51 -1.84
CA PHE A 317 9.62 -3.24 -1.59
C PHE A 317 8.73 -4.43 -1.98
N TRP A 318 8.93 -4.99 -3.18
CA TRP A 318 8.11 -6.11 -3.65
C TRP A 318 8.38 -7.39 -2.86
N ILE A 319 9.65 -7.69 -2.53
CA ILE A 319 10.00 -8.85 -1.70
C ILE A 319 9.33 -8.73 -0.33
N PHE A 320 9.46 -7.57 0.31
CA PHE A 320 8.86 -7.30 1.61
C PHE A 320 7.33 -7.44 1.55
N THR A 321 6.70 -6.82 0.56
CA THR A 321 5.24 -6.82 0.39
C THR A 321 4.68 -8.21 0.13
N VAL A 322 5.31 -8.99 -0.76
CA VAL A 322 4.89 -10.37 -1.06
C VAL A 322 5.08 -11.27 0.16
N THR A 323 6.19 -11.13 0.87
CA THR A 323 6.45 -11.88 2.11
C THR A 323 5.39 -11.57 3.16
N LEU A 324 5.08 -10.28 3.35
CA LEU A 324 4.05 -9.84 4.28
C LEU A 324 2.66 -10.34 3.87
N PHE A 325 2.33 -10.34 2.58
CA PHE A 325 1.06 -10.87 2.08
C PHE A 325 0.94 -12.37 2.35
N CYS A 326 2.02 -13.13 2.15
CA CYS A 326 2.08 -14.55 2.47
C CYS A 326 1.85 -14.78 3.98
N VAL A 327 2.58 -14.08 4.84
CA VAL A 327 2.45 -14.19 6.31
C VAL A 327 1.04 -13.80 6.76
N GLY A 328 0.53 -12.66 6.30
CA GLY A 328 -0.82 -12.17 6.62
C GLY A 328 -1.92 -13.15 6.18
N SER A 329 -1.79 -13.73 4.98
CA SER A 329 -2.72 -14.75 4.46
C SER A 329 -2.72 -16.02 5.31
N LEU A 330 -1.55 -16.45 5.81
CA LEU A 330 -1.43 -17.60 6.70
C LEU A 330 -2.10 -17.35 8.05
N ILE A 331 -1.83 -16.19 8.66
CA ILE A 331 -2.44 -15.77 9.92
C ILE A 331 -3.96 -15.72 9.76
N PHE A 332 -4.45 -15.03 8.74
CA PHE A 332 -5.88 -14.92 8.45
C PHE A 332 -6.54 -16.29 8.32
N LYS A 333 -5.94 -17.20 7.53
CA LYS A 333 -6.49 -18.54 7.33
C LYS A 333 -6.51 -19.36 8.62
N ARG A 334 -5.45 -19.27 9.44
CA ARG A 334 -5.35 -20.02 10.69
C ARG A 334 -6.42 -19.55 11.69
N LEU A 335 -6.64 -18.25 11.76
CA LEU A 335 -7.59 -17.65 12.70
C LEU A 335 -9.05 -17.69 12.22
N LYS A 336 -9.27 -17.73 10.89
CA LYS A 336 -10.59 -17.74 10.24
C LYS A 336 -11.58 -18.76 10.81
N VAL A 337 -11.10 -19.92 11.23
CA VAL A 337 -11.96 -21.01 11.77
C VAL A 337 -12.66 -20.59 13.07
N HIS A 338 -12.06 -19.68 13.84
CA HIS A 338 -12.55 -19.27 15.16
C HIS A 338 -13.31 -17.95 15.15
N PHE A 339 -13.39 -17.24 14.00
CA PHE A 339 -14.04 -15.92 13.96
C PHE A 339 -15.52 -15.98 14.34
N ALA A 340 -16.24 -17.04 13.96
CA ALA A 340 -17.67 -17.18 14.25
C ALA A 340 -17.96 -17.35 15.75
N ASP A 341 -17.02 -17.92 16.50
CA ASP A 341 -17.17 -18.15 17.94
C ASP A 341 -16.86 -16.89 18.76
N VAL A 342 -15.96 -16.04 18.26
CA VAL A 342 -15.46 -14.86 18.98
C VAL A 342 -16.21 -13.58 18.62
N LEU A 343 -16.60 -13.42 17.36
CA LEU A 343 -17.40 -12.27 16.92
C LEU A 343 -18.81 -12.41 17.48
#